data_AF-A0A1Y4D4E6-F1
#
_entry.id   AF-A0A1Y4D4E6-F1
#
_cell.length_a   1.000
_cell.length_b   1.000
_cell.length_c   1.000
_cell.angle_alpha   90.00
_cell.angle_beta   90.00
_cell.angle_gamma   90.00
#
_symmetry.space_group_name_H-M   'P 1'
#
loop_
_entity.id
_entity.type
_entity.pdbx_description
1 polymer ?
#
loop_
_entity_poly.entity_id
_entity_poly.type
_entity_poly.pdbx_seq_one_letter_code
_entity_poly.pdbx_strand_id
1 'polypeptide(L)'
;MGQELSSSGLNWTVPALYKRYGFLRRLKEEVFFDLLYYPYWFLSYREELSWRFFGKRQVEELRILDGVSARSQKLIQAPESVRERIVFAEGPEDCAHPDNALKTCGGRQFAEALVFRGEDVLVRARAHVVSCTVTKEEALQKGYCDLLRDMGKFYNRPLGLWATMTSLGQEAARICKPFWIMRSQSHEERVFVFDASTGLGGVAEYWNVVDYLTNTGGEG
;
A
#
# COMPACT_ATOMS: atom_id res chain seq x y z
N MET A 1 -19.63 2.95 -10.65
CA MET A 1 -18.66 2.06 -11.32
C MET A 1 -18.01 1.15 -10.29
N GLY A 2 -17.84 -0.14 -10.61
CA GLY A 2 -17.19 -1.12 -9.74
C GLY A 2 -15.75 -1.42 -10.16
N GLN A 3 -14.82 -1.52 -9.20
CA GLN A 3 -13.42 -1.88 -9.41
C GLN A 3 -13.07 -3.12 -8.57
N GLU A 4 -12.46 -4.12 -9.20
CA GLU A 4 -11.87 -5.27 -8.51
C GLU A 4 -10.41 -5.02 -8.13
N LEU A 5 -10.04 -5.38 -6.91
CA LEU A 5 -8.70 -5.22 -6.36
C LEU A 5 -8.20 -6.56 -5.81
N SER A 6 -6.94 -6.88 -6.12
CA SER A 6 -6.16 -7.80 -5.29
C SER A 6 -5.73 -7.03 -4.05
N SER A 7 -6.22 -7.42 -2.87
CA SER A 7 -6.11 -6.67 -1.62
C SER A 7 -5.43 -7.50 -0.54
N SER A 8 -4.66 -6.91 0.38
CA SER A 8 -4.23 -7.61 1.61
C SER A 8 -5.37 -7.84 2.61
N GLY A 9 -6.58 -7.35 2.29
CA GLY A 9 -7.82 -7.65 2.98
C GLY A 9 -8.20 -6.60 4.02
N LEU A 10 -9.43 -6.11 3.94
CA LEU A 10 -10.09 -5.31 4.97
C LEU A 10 -10.65 -6.23 6.05
N ASN A 11 -10.00 -6.27 7.22
CA ASN A 11 -10.40 -7.15 8.33
C ASN A 11 -10.78 -6.38 9.60
N TRP A 12 -10.21 -5.19 9.79
CA TRP A 12 -10.51 -4.34 10.94
C TRP A 12 -11.56 -3.32 10.56
N THR A 13 -12.61 -3.20 11.37
CA THR A 13 -13.67 -2.18 11.21
C THR A 13 -13.43 -0.99 12.12
N VAL A 14 -14.02 0.16 11.81
CA VAL A 14 -13.97 1.35 12.68
C VAL A 14 -14.41 1.05 14.12
N PRO A 15 -15.53 0.33 14.37
CA PRO A 15 -15.89 -0.08 15.73
C PRO A 15 -14.81 -0.94 16.43
N ALA A 16 -14.10 -1.80 15.70
CA ALA A 16 -13.01 -2.59 16.26
C ALA A 16 -11.80 -1.70 16.63
N LEU A 17 -11.49 -0.67 15.83
CA LEU A 17 -10.47 0.31 16.17
C LEU A 17 -10.84 1.08 17.45
N TYR A 18 -12.08 1.55 17.59
CA TYR A 18 -12.55 2.20 18.82
C TYR A 18 -12.43 1.30 20.05
N LYS A 19 -12.61 -0.01 19.91
CA LYS A 19 -12.40 -0.98 21.00
C LYS A 19 -10.92 -1.14 21.34
N ARG A 20 -10.06 -1.26 20.34
CA ARG A 20 -8.60 -1.46 20.50
C ARG A 20 -7.90 -0.23 21.06
N TYR A 21 -8.16 0.94 20.50
CA TYR A 21 -7.44 2.16 20.81
C TYR A 21 -8.20 3.02 21.81
N GLY A 22 -7.79 2.97 23.07
CA GLY A 22 -8.44 3.70 24.15
C GLY A 22 -8.44 5.22 24.00
N PHE A 23 -7.47 5.79 23.27
CA PHE A 23 -7.42 7.23 23.02
C PHE A 23 -8.57 7.71 22.12
N LEU A 24 -9.05 6.89 21.18
CA LEU A 24 -10.16 7.23 20.30
C LEU A 24 -11.44 7.52 21.08
N ARG A 25 -11.66 6.78 22.18
CA ARG A 25 -12.81 6.96 23.08
C ARG A 25 -12.70 8.20 23.97
N ARG A 26 -11.50 8.79 24.07
CA ARG A 26 -11.22 9.97 24.91
C ARG A 26 -11.18 11.26 24.11
N LEU A 27 -11.27 11.20 22.78
CA LEU A 27 -11.37 12.37 21.93
C LEU A 27 -12.69 13.09 22.24
N LYS A 28 -12.60 14.38 22.55
CA LYS A 28 -13.76 15.26 22.81
C LYS A 28 -14.30 15.92 21.54
N GLU A 29 -13.85 15.43 20.39
CA GLU A 29 -14.14 15.99 19.08
C GLU A 29 -14.67 14.90 18.16
N GLU A 30 -15.43 15.31 17.15
CA GLU A 30 -15.89 14.42 16.11
C GLU A 30 -14.71 14.02 15.21
N VAL A 31 -14.55 12.71 15.00
CA VAL A 31 -13.56 12.15 14.10
C VAL A 31 -14.21 11.30 13.03
N PHE A 32 -13.62 11.34 11.84
CA PHE A 32 -14.10 10.61 10.67
C PHE A 32 -13.04 9.62 10.23
N PHE A 33 -13.49 8.50 9.67
CA PHE A 33 -12.62 7.46 9.12
C PHE A 33 -12.91 7.29 7.63
N ASP A 34 -11.92 7.59 6.81
CA ASP A 34 -11.94 7.28 5.38
C ASP A 34 -11.14 6.01 5.11
N LEU A 35 -11.49 5.28 4.05
CA LEU A 35 -10.80 4.08 3.62
C LEU A 35 -9.90 4.37 2.42
N LEU A 36 -8.61 4.06 2.54
CA LEU A 36 -7.64 4.25 1.46
C LEU A 36 -7.09 2.89 1.01
N TYR A 37 -7.17 2.61 -0.29
CA TYR A 37 -6.48 1.48 -0.90
C TYR A 37 -5.21 1.94 -1.59
N TYR A 38 -4.05 1.59 -1.01
CA TYR A 38 -2.74 2.02 -1.50
C TYR A 38 -2.03 0.92 -2.32
N PRO A 39 -1.50 1.20 -3.53
CA PRO A 39 -0.92 0.20 -4.41
C PRO A 39 0.52 -0.12 -4.03
N TYR A 40 0.85 -1.40 -4.18
CA TYR A 40 2.19 -1.94 -4.10
C TYR A 40 2.40 -2.96 -5.23
N TRP A 41 3.66 -3.12 -5.63
CA TRP A 41 4.14 -4.23 -6.43
C TRP A 41 4.79 -5.27 -5.52
N PHE A 42 4.24 -6.48 -5.50
CA PHE A 42 4.92 -7.65 -4.96
C PHE A 42 5.81 -8.24 -6.05
N LEU A 43 7.08 -8.43 -5.73
CA LEU A 43 8.12 -8.85 -6.67
C LEU A 43 8.78 -10.12 -6.14
N SER A 44 8.92 -11.11 -7.01
CA SER A 44 9.61 -12.36 -6.72
C SER A 44 10.73 -12.57 -7.74
N TYR A 45 11.95 -12.73 -7.24
CA TYR A 45 13.14 -12.96 -8.04
C TYR A 45 13.70 -14.35 -7.73
N ARG A 46 13.95 -15.13 -8.78
CA ARG A 46 14.66 -16.41 -8.70
C ARG A 46 15.96 -16.27 -9.47
N GLU A 47 17.06 -16.38 -8.75
CA GLU A 47 18.40 -16.16 -9.28
C GLU A 47 19.30 -17.36 -9.02
N GLU A 48 20.26 -17.59 -9.91
CA GLU A 48 21.38 -18.50 -9.67
C GLU A 48 22.66 -17.68 -9.45
N LEU A 49 23.28 -17.87 -8.29
CA LEU A 49 24.63 -17.42 -8.03
C LEU A 49 25.61 -18.52 -8.42
N SER A 50 26.67 -18.15 -9.13
CA SER A 50 27.75 -19.04 -9.50
C SER A 50 29.09 -18.47 -9.06
N TRP A 51 29.87 -19.26 -8.31
CA TRP A 51 31.25 -18.96 -7.97
C TRP A 51 32.17 -19.88 -8.75
N ARG A 52 33.34 -19.35 -9.11
CA ARG A 52 34.36 -20.12 -9.82
C ARG A 52 34.78 -21.41 -9.09
N PHE A 53 34.80 -21.41 -7.75
CA PHE A 53 35.33 -22.51 -6.95
C PHE A 53 34.32 -23.21 -6.02
N PHE A 54 33.15 -22.61 -5.79
CA PHE A 54 32.16 -23.13 -4.82
C PHE A 54 30.86 -23.62 -5.46
N GLY A 55 30.84 -23.69 -6.79
CA GLY A 55 29.67 -24.16 -7.53
C GLY A 55 28.56 -23.12 -7.59
N LYS A 56 27.32 -23.62 -7.64
CA LYS A 56 26.12 -22.82 -7.91
C LYS A 56 25.15 -22.88 -6.73
N ARG A 57 24.44 -21.79 -6.48
CA ARG A 57 23.39 -21.69 -5.46
C ARG A 57 22.20 -20.91 -6.00
N GLN A 58 21.01 -21.49 -5.86
CA GLN A 58 19.78 -20.75 -6.13
C GLN A 58 19.42 -19.85 -4.96
N VAL A 59 18.93 -18.66 -5.28
CA VAL A 59 18.48 -17.64 -4.34
C VAL A 59 17.11 -17.18 -4.79
N GLU A 60 16.16 -17.23 -3.86
CA GLU A 60 14.86 -16.60 -4.04
C GLU A 60 14.79 -15.37 -3.14
N GLU A 61 14.32 -14.26 -3.70
CA GLU A 61 14.11 -13.03 -2.95
C GLU A 61 12.75 -12.42 -3.25
N LEU A 62 12.04 -12.10 -2.17
CA LEU A 62 10.76 -11.42 -2.22
C LEU A 62 10.94 -9.95 -1.85
N ARG A 63 10.29 -9.08 -2.60
CA ARG A 63 10.28 -7.64 -2.34
C ARG A 63 8.88 -7.09 -2.46
N ILE A 64 8.61 -6.03 -1.72
CA ILE A 64 7.48 -5.15 -1.97
C ILE A 64 8.03 -3.80 -2.41
N LEU A 65 7.39 -3.20 -3.40
CA LEU A 65 7.74 -1.90 -3.92
C LEU A 65 6.51 -1.01 -3.88
N ASP A 66 6.69 0.19 -3.36
CA ASP A 66 5.66 1.21 -3.30
C ASP A 66 5.23 1.62 -4.72
N GLY A 67 3.94 1.46 -5.03
CA GLY A 67 3.38 1.71 -6.36
C GLY A 67 3.32 3.18 -6.77
N VAL A 68 3.71 4.10 -5.88
CA VAL A 68 3.78 5.55 -6.11
C VAL A 68 5.22 6.04 -6.09
N SER A 69 5.98 5.71 -5.04
CA SER A 69 7.33 6.25 -4.80
C SER A 69 8.47 5.34 -5.28
N ALA A 70 8.16 4.13 -5.76
CA ALA A 70 9.13 3.11 -6.17
C ALA A 70 10.14 2.69 -5.08
N ARG A 71 9.88 3.00 -3.81
CA ARG A 71 10.70 2.54 -2.68
C ARG A 71 10.49 1.04 -2.48
N SER A 72 11.58 0.28 -2.48
CA SER A 72 11.57 -1.18 -2.29
C SER A 72 11.94 -1.57 -0.86
N GLN A 73 11.29 -2.61 -0.35
CA GLN A 73 11.63 -3.28 0.89
C GLN A 73 11.68 -4.80 0.67
N LYS A 74 12.60 -5.47 1.35
CA LYS A 74 12.70 -6.93 1.34
C LYS A 74 11.62 -7.54 2.21
N LEU A 75 11.01 -8.62 1.73
CA LEU A 75 10.04 -9.42 2.46
C LEU A 75 10.63 -10.77 2.86
N ILE A 76 10.13 -11.30 3.97
CA ILE A 76 10.43 -12.66 4.43
C ILE A 76 9.46 -13.66 3.82
N GLN A 77 8.22 -13.24 3.57
CA GLN A 77 7.14 -14.09 3.07
C GLN A 77 6.26 -13.32 2.07
N ALA A 78 5.67 -14.05 1.13
CA ALA A 78 4.68 -13.49 0.22
C ALA A 78 3.42 -13.06 0.99
N PRO A 79 2.83 -11.88 0.68
CA PRO A 79 1.59 -11.47 1.29
C PRO A 79 0.44 -12.34 0.79
N GLU A 80 -0.48 -12.67 1.69
CA GLU A 80 -1.78 -13.19 1.27
C GLU A 80 -2.56 -12.07 0.56
N SER A 81 -3.28 -12.45 -0.50
CA SER A 81 -4.15 -11.52 -1.22
C SER A 81 -5.54 -12.11 -1.36
N VAL A 82 -6.55 -11.28 -1.10
CA VAL A 82 -7.97 -11.57 -1.33
C VAL A 82 -8.51 -10.66 -2.42
N ARG A 83 -9.55 -11.11 -3.11
CA ARG A 83 -10.26 -10.24 -4.06
C ARG A 83 -11.32 -9.43 -3.34
N GLU A 84 -11.21 -8.12 -3.43
CA GLU A 84 -12.20 -7.17 -2.93
C GLU A 84 -12.74 -6.35 -4.10
N ARG A 85 -14.06 -6.13 -4.10
CA ARG A 85 -14.73 -5.31 -5.11
C ARG A 85 -15.22 -4.03 -4.44
N ILE A 86 -14.87 -2.89 -5.01
CA ILE A 86 -15.31 -1.58 -4.51
C ILE A 86 -16.28 -1.01 -5.53
N VAL A 87 -17.48 -0.66 -5.09
CA VAL A 87 -18.47 0.03 -5.92
C VAL A 87 -18.66 1.42 -5.38
N PHE A 88 -18.22 2.39 -6.16
CA PHE A 88 -18.52 3.79 -5.88
C PHE A 88 -19.95 4.08 -6.29
N ALA A 89 -20.68 4.81 -5.43
CA ALA A 89 -21.96 5.36 -5.82
C ALA A 89 -21.72 6.33 -7.01
N GLU A 90 -22.28 6.03 -8.18
CA GLU A 90 -22.37 7.03 -9.25
C GLU A 90 -23.39 8.09 -8.80
N GLY A 91 -23.00 9.37 -8.78
CA GLY A 91 -23.89 10.45 -8.36
C GLY A 91 -24.91 10.80 -9.44
N PRO A 92 -26.10 11.32 -9.10
CA PRO A 92 -26.88 12.11 -10.03
C PRO A 92 -26.52 13.60 -9.88
N GLU A 93 -26.71 14.34 -10.97
CA GLU A 93 -26.72 15.80 -11.08
C GLU A 93 -27.26 16.50 -9.82
N ASP A 94 -26.37 16.94 -8.91
CA ASP A 94 -26.58 18.01 -7.91
C ASP A 94 -25.37 18.15 -6.96
N CYS A 95 -24.17 18.23 -7.53
CA CYS A 95 -22.99 18.71 -6.81
C CYS A 95 -23.02 20.24 -6.58
N ALA A 96 -24.17 20.89 -6.81
CA ALA A 96 -24.36 22.33 -6.74
C ALA A 96 -24.88 22.82 -5.38
N HIS A 97 -24.74 22.03 -4.31
CA HIS A 97 -24.85 22.55 -2.95
C HIS A 97 -23.44 22.79 -2.37
N PRO A 98 -23.06 24.05 -2.09
CA PRO A 98 -21.72 24.40 -1.61
C PRO A 98 -21.34 23.80 -0.25
N ASP A 99 -22.29 23.15 0.44
CA ASP A 99 -22.08 22.48 1.73
C ASP A 99 -21.73 20.98 1.60
N ASN A 100 -21.88 20.39 0.41
CA ASN A 100 -21.44 19.02 0.11
C ASN A 100 -20.06 18.98 -0.56
N ALA A 101 -19.31 20.09 -0.48
CA ALA A 101 -17.97 20.22 -1.04
C ALA A 101 -17.13 19.03 -0.60
N LEU A 102 -16.67 18.26 -1.60
CA LEU A 102 -15.67 17.21 -1.46
C LEU A 102 -14.58 17.70 -0.51
N LYS A 103 -14.58 17.19 0.72
CA LYS A 103 -13.45 17.40 1.64
C LYS A 103 -12.29 16.58 1.10
N THR A 104 -11.54 17.24 0.22
CA THR A 104 -10.30 16.79 -0.39
C THR A 104 -9.24 16.68 0.72
N CYS A 105 -8.44 15.62 0.71
CA CYS A 105 -7.19 15.60 1.46
C CYS A 105 -6.06 15.83 0.46
N GLY A 106 -5.41 17.00 0.53
CA GLY A 106 -4.31 17.33 -0.39
C GLY A 106 -4.69 17.27 -1.88
N GLY A 107 -5.95 17.54 -2.23
CA GLY A 107 -6.48 17.41 -3.60
C GLY A 107 -7.03 16.03 -3.99
N ARG A 108 -7.05 15.05 -3.07
CA ARG A 108 -7.53 13.67 -3.34
C ARG A 108 -9.03 13.52 -3.09
N GLN A 109 -9.73 12.85 -4.00
CA GLN A 109 -11.19 12.68 -3.96
C GLN A 109 -11.60 11.37 -3.29
N PHE A 110 -12.08 11.44 -2.05
CA PHE A 110 -12.74 10.31 -1.38
C PHE A 110 -14.25 10.36 -1.64
N ALA A 111 -14.81 9.25 -2.12
CA ALA A 111 -16.22 9.13 -2.49
C ALA A 111 -16.90 7.99 -1.73
N GLU A 112 -18.22 8.09 -1.53
CA GLU A 112 -19.02 7.02 -0.92
C GLU A 112 -18.89 5.72 -1.73
N ALA A 113 -18.56 4.64 -1.03
CA ALA A 113 -18.36 3.34 -1.64
C ALA A 113 -18.88 2.20 -0.76
N LEU A 114 -19.30 1.13 -1.44
CA LEU A 114 -19.56 -0.16 -0.85
C LEU A 114 -18.38 -1.10 -1.19
N VAL A 115 -17.82 -1.72 -0.17
CA VAL A 115 -16.73 -2.69 -0.31
C VAL A 115 -17.28 -4.09 -0.08
N PHE A 116 -16.95 -5.00 -1.00
CA PHE A 116 -17.40 -6.38 -1.00
C PHE A 116 -16.23 -7.35 -0.99
N ARG A 117 -16.44 -8.53 -0.39
CA ARG A 117 -15.59 -9.72 -0.57
C ARG A 117 -16.50 -10.88 -0.96
N GLY A 118 -16.43 -11.30 -2.22
CA GLY A 118 -17.47 -12.13 -2.81
C GLY A 118 -18.79 -11.35 -2.92
N GLU A 119 -19.89 -11.96 -2.48
CA GLU A 119 -21.22 -11.34 -2.42
C GLU A 119 -21.46 -10.54 -1.13
N ASP A 120 -20.60 -10.72 -0.12
CA ASP A 120 -20.79 -10.11 1.19
C ASP A 120 -20.31 -8.65 1.20
N VAL A 121 -21.17 -7.74 1.68
CA VAL A 121 -20.81 -6.36 1.97
C VAL A 121 -19.95 -6.33 3.23
N LEU A 122 -18.69 -5.91 3.09
CA LEU A 122 -17.77 -5.73 4.22
C LEU A 122 -18.05 -4.41 4.94
N VAL A 123 -18.15 -3.32 4.20
CA VAL A 123 -18.32 -1.98 4.77
C VAL A 123 -18.92 -1.00 3.76
N ARG A 124 -19.62 0.00 4.29
CA ARG A 124 -19.93 1.26 3.61
C ARG A 124 -19.05 2.35 4.21
N ALA A 125 -18.26 3.02 3.39
CA ALA A 125 -17.38 4.10 3.82
C ALA A 125 -17.05 5.04 2.66
N ARG A 126 -16.55 6.24 2.97
CA ARG A 126 -15.84 7.04 1.99
C ARG A 126 -14.53 6.35 1.67
N ALA A 127 -14.30 6.05 0.40
CA ALA A 127 -13.12 5.34 -0.05
C ALA A 127 -12.36 6.13 -1.13
N HIS A 128 -11.06 5.87 -1.22
CA HIS A 128 -10.21 6.29 -2.33
C HIS A 128 -9.28 5.15 -2.72
N VAL A 129 -9.16 4.88 -4.02
CA VAL A 129 -8.22 3.91 -4.56
C VAL A 129 -7.10 4.69 -5.23
N VAL A 130 -5.91 4.54 -4.70
CA VAL A 130 -4.73 5.23 -5.21
C VAL A 130 -4.29 4.62 -6.53
N SER A 131 -4.14 5.45 -7.56
CA SER A 131 -3.56 5.05 -8.83
C SER A 131 -2.09 4.62 -8.65
N CYS A 132 -1.74 3.47 -9.22
CA CYS A 132 -0.36 3.01 -9.28
C CYS A 132 0.35 3.77 -10.40
N THR A 133 1.32 4.62 -10.06
CA THR A 133 2.08 5.42 -11.03
C THR A 133 3.28 4.65 -11.57
N VAL A 134 3.85 3.74 -10.77
CA VAL A 134 4.96 2.89 -11.17
C VAL A 134 4.44 1.75 -12.04
N THR A 135 5.00 1.60 -13.23
CA THR A 135 4.69 0.51 -14.16
C THR A 135 5.27 -0.83 -13.68
N LYS A 136 4.81 -1.94 -14.26
CA LYS A 136 5.31 -3.28 -13.92
C LYS A 136 6.80 -3.40 -14.26
N GLU A 137 7.19 -2.86 -15.41
CA GLU A 137 8.55 -2.90 -15.94
C GLU A 137 9.50 -2.10 -15.05
N GLU A 138 9.11 -0.88 -14.66
CA GLU A 138 9.87 -0.05 -13.71
C GLU A 138 9.99 -0.73 -12.34
N ALA A 139 8.92 -1.33 -11.84
CA ALA A 139 8.93 -2.05 -10.57
C ALA A 139 9.91 -3.22 -10.59
N LEU A 140 9.87 -4.05 -11.64
CA LEU A 140 10.79 -5.17 -11.83
C LEU A 140 12.24 -4.69 -11.92
N GLN A 141 12.51 -3.66 -12.72
CA GLN A 141 13.85 -3.11 -12.91
C GLN A 141 14.39 -2.53 -11.59
N LYS A 142 13.59 -1.73 -10.88
CA LYS A 142 14.00 -1.10 -9.63
C LYS A 142 14.26 -2.13 -8.53
N GLY A 143 13.36 -3.11 -8.39
CA GLY A 143 13.53 -4.20 -7.42
C GLY A 143 14.76 -5.05 -7.72
N TYR A 144 15.06 -5.30 -9.01
CA TYR A 144 16.25 -6.05 -9.41
C TYR A 144 17.55 -5.29 -9.12
N CYS A 145 17.58 -3.97 -9.38
CA CYS A 145 18.71 -3.12 -8.97
C CYS A 145 18.94 -3.16 -7.45
N ASP A 146 17.86 -3.15 -6.66
CA ASP A 146 17.97 -3.21 -5.20
C ASP A 146 18.43 -4.60 -4.72
N LEU A 147 17.98 -5.68 -5.36
CA LEU A 147 18.49 -7.04 -5.17
C LEU A 147 19.99 -7.12 -5.46
N LEU A 148 20.44 -6.68 -6.64
CA LEU A 148 21.86 -6.69 -7.02
C LEU A 148 22.72 -5.96 -5.98
N ARG A 149 22.26 -4.81 -5.48
CA ARG A 149 22.96 -4.04 -4.46
C ARG A 149 23.07 -4.81 -3.15
N ASP A 150 22.00 -5.48 -2.70
CA ASP A 150 22.03 -6.24 -1.45
C ASP A 150 22.90 -7.50 -1.60
N MET A 151 22.79 -8.21 -2.72
CA MET A 151 23.65 -9.34 -3.05
C MET A 151 25.12 -8.95 -3.12
N GLY A 152 25.44 -7.78 -3.68
CA GLY A 152 26.79 -7.24 -3.70
C GLY A 152 27.40 -7.09 -2.31
N LYS A 153 26.61 -6.63 -1.33
CA LYS A 153 27.06 -6.48 0.07
C LYS A 153 27.33 -7.83 0.75
N PHE A 154 26.54 -8.85 0.44
CA PHE A 154 26.64 -10.17 1.08
C PHE A 154 27.70 -11.06 0.42
N TYR A 155 27.75 -11.10 -0.91
CA TYR A 155 28.51 -12.09 -1.66
C TYR A 155 29.72 -11.51 -2.41
N ASN A 156 29.72 -10.21 -2.76
CA ASN A 156 30.78 -9.59 -3.57
C ASN A 156 31.53 -8.50 -2.79
N ARG A 157 32.06 -8.85 -1.61
CA ARG A 157 32.93 -7.97 -0.83
C ARG A 157 34.27 -7.75 -1.55
N PRO A 158 35.00 -6.64 -1.31
CA PRO A 158 36.25 -6.31 -2.03
C PRO A 158 37.33 -7.40 -2.03
N LEU A 159 37.35 -8.27 -1.01
CA LEU A 159 38.27 -9.42 -0.91
C LEU A 159 37.52 -10.77 -0.96
N GLY A 160 36.22 -10.74 -1.24
CA GLY A 160 35.37 -11.92 -1.36
C GLY A 160 35.44 -12.51 -2.77
N LEU A 161 35.12 -13.79 -2.87
CA LEU A 161 35.01 -14.46 -4.17
C LEU A 161 33.75 -13.99 -4.89
N TRP A 162 33.95 -13.41 -6.08
CA TRP A 162 32.89 -12.81 -6.86
C TRP A 162 31.90 -13.87 -7.38
N ALA A 163 30.63 -13.70 -7.05
CA ALA A 163 29.53 -14.45 -7.62
C ALA A 163 29.03 -13.76 -8.90
N THR A 164 28.89 -14.53 -9.99
CA THR A 164 28.08 -14.10 -11.14
C THR A 164 26.62 -14.49 -10.89
N MET A 165 25.69 -13.60 -11.23
CA MET A 165 24.26 -13.85 -11.06
C MET A 165 23.59 -14.05 -12.42
N THR A 166 22.69 -15.03 -12.50
CA THR A 166 21.88 -15.29 -13.69
C THR A 166 20.41 -15.43 -13.28
N SER A 167 19.54 -14.66 -13.92
CA SER A 167 18.11 -14.67 -13.67
C SER A 167 17.49 -15.97 -14.18
N LEU A 168 16.84 -16.69 -13.28
CA LEU A 168 16.04 -17.89 -13.59
C LEU A 168 14.56 -17.54 -13.79
N GLY A 169 14.09 -16.44 -13.21
CA GLY A 169 12.73 -15.96 -13.40
C GLY A 169 12.38 -14.76 -12.53
N GLN A 170 11.49 -13.92 -13.02
CA GLN A 170 11.00 -12.75 -12.30
C GLN A 170 9.48 -12.67 -12.43
N GLU A 171 8.81 -12.44 -11.31
CA GLU A 171 7.36 -12.29 -11.25
C GLU A 171 7.01 -10.98 -10.54
N ALA A 172 5.93 -10.34 -11.01
CA ALA A 172 5.40 -9.13 -10.40
C ALA A 172 3.88 -9.18 -10.37
N ALA A 173 3.32 -8.92 -9.19
CA ALA A 173 1.88 -8.85 -8.95
C ALA A 173 1.53 -7.53 -8.26
N ARG A 174 0.47 -6.87 -8.72
CA ARG A 174 -0.05 -5.67 -8.06
C ARG A 174 -0.97 -6.07 -6.92
N ILE A 175 -0.73 -5.50 -5.75
CA ILE A 175 -1.57 -5.66 -4.56
C ILE A 175 -1.92 -4.28 -3.98
N CYS A 176 -3.15 -4.11 -3.52
CA CYS A 176 -3.58 -2.94 -2.79
C CYS A 176 -3.64 -3.25 -1.29
N LYS A 177 -3.19 -2.33 -0.45
CA LYS A 177 -3.31 -2.44 0.99
C LYS A 177 -4.34 -1.43 1.51
N PRO A 178 -5.38 -1.87 2.24
CA PRO A 178 -6.38 -0.99 2.80
C PRO A 178 -5.89 -0.34 4.10
N PHE A 179 -6.19 0.94 4.27
CA PHE A 179 -5.89 1.73 5.46
C PHE A 179 -7.10 2.56 5.89
N TRP A 180 -7.35 2.60 7.20
CA TRP A 180 -8.27 3.57 7.79
C TRP A 180 -7.54 4.87 8.09
N ILE A 181 -8.05 5.96 7.53
CA ILE A 181 -7.52 7.30 7.66
C ILE A 181 -8.44 8.07 8.59
N MET A 182 -8.02 8.23 9.85
CA MET A 182 -8.75 9.01 10.82
C MET A 182 -8.38 10.49 10.71
N ARG A 183 -9.41 11.33 10.71
CA ARG A 183 -9.29 12.79 10.69
C ARG A 183 -10.15 13.40 11.78
N SER A 184 -9.67 14.50 12.35
CA SER A 184 -10.46 15.36 13.23
C SER A 184 -11.16 16.44 12.42
N GLN A 185 -12.38 16.80 12.82
CA GLN A 185 -13.09 17.96 12.28
C GLN A 185 -12.36 19.29 12.55
N SER A 186 -11.70 19.40 13.72
CA SER A 186 -11.04 20.63 14.17
C SER A 186 -9.60 20.76 13.67
N HIS A 187 -8.99 19.64 13.29
CA HIS A 187 -7.61 19.54 12.83
C HIS A 187 -7.53 18.62 11.62
N GLU A 188 -8.08 19.05 10.48
CA GLU A 188 -8.10 18.26 9.24
C GLU A 188 -6.69 17.84 8.76
N GLU A 189 -5.66 18.60 9.15
CA GLU A 189 -4.25 18.30 8.87
C GLU A 189 -3.67 17.15 9.70
N ARG A 190 -4.28 16.81 10.85
CA ARG A 190 -3.80 15.73 11.72
C ARG A 190 -4.42 14.40 11.29
N VAL A 191 -3.60 13.61 10.60
CA VAL A 191 -4.00 12.29 10.10
C VAL A 191 -3.43 11.18 10.99
N PHE A 192 -4.30 10.23 11.39
CA PHE A 192 -3.85 8.95 11.94
C PHE A 192 -4.18 7.84 10.96
N VAL A 193 -3.18 7.02 10.67
CA VAL A 193 -3.30 5.90 9.73
C VAL A 193 -3.33 4.60 10.51
N PHE A 194 -4.30 3.75 10.19
CA PHE A 194 -4.39 2.39 10.69
C PHE A 194 -4.41 1.41 9.53
N ASP A 195 -3.55 0.40 9.57
CA ASP A 195 -3.58 -0.73 8.66
C ASP A 195 -4.89 -1.49 8.86
N ALA A 196 -5.72 -1.53 7.82
CA ALA A 196 -7.06 -2.12 7.91
C ALA A 196 -7.04 -3.66 7.80
N SER A 197 -5.90 -4.26 7.45
CA SER A 197 -5.68 -5.71 7.50
C SER A 197 -5.30 -6.19 8.90
N THR A 198 -4.46 -5.43 9.63
CA THR A 198 -3.89 -5.87 10.92
C THR A 198 -4.39 -5.09 12.14
N GLY A 199 -5.01 -3.93 11.91
CA GLY A 199 -5.45 -3.01 12.95
C GLY A 199 -4.31 -2.26 13.64
N LEU A 200 -3.07 -2.36 13.14
CA LEU A 200 -1.93 -1.59 13.64
C LEU A 200 -2.07 -0.12 13.24
N GLY A 201 -1.83 0.79 14.17
CA GLY A 201 -1.94 2.23 13.95
C GLY A 201 -0.66 2.94 14.32
N GLY A 202 -0.29 3.93 13.51
CA GLY A 202 0.92 4.72 13.72
C GLY A 202 1.44 5.32 12.42
N VAL A 203 2.03 6.52 12.53
CA VAL A 203 2.54 7.31 11.39
C VAL A 203 3.91 6.80 10.94
N ALA A 204 4.74 6.30 11.87
CA ALA A 204 6.09 5.85 11.57
C ALA A 204 6.11 4.60 10.67
N GLU A 205 5.09 3.76 10.81
CA GLU A 205 4.94 2.48 10.13
C GLU A 205 4.47 2.65 8.68
N TYR A 206 3.76 3.74 8.40
CA TYR A 206 3.08 3.98 7.10
C TYR A 206 3.42 5.37 6.54
N TRP A 207 4.67 5.79 6.69
CA TRP A 207 5.12 7.12 6.27
C TRP A 207 4.83 7.41 4.80
N ASN A 208 4.92 6.40 3.93
CA ASN A 208 4.59 6.55 2.50
C ASN A 208 3.11 6.86 2.24
N VAL A 209 2.21 6.32 3.06
CA VAL A 209 0.77 6.61 3.03
C VAL A 209 0.50 8.02 3.56
N VAL A 210 1.21 8.41 4.62
CA VAL A 210 1.13 9.75 5.19
C VAL A 210 1.64 10.78 4.19
N ASP A 211 2.84 10.59 3.63
CA ASP A 211 3.42 11.40 2.56
C ASP A 211 2.43 11.57 1.41
N TYR A 212 1.76 10.48 1.02
CA TYR A 212 0.71 10.54 0.01
C TYR A 212 -0.45 11.44 0.47
N LEU A 213 -1.00 11.25 1.66
CA LEU A 213 -2.15 12.03 2.13
C LEU A 213 -1.84 13.52 2.36
N THR A 214 -0.60 13.86 2.74
CA THR A 214 -0.22 15.23 3.12
C THR A 214 0.45 16.01 1.99
N ASN A 215 1.09 15.35 1.02
CA ASN A 215 1.64 16.05 -0.14
C ASN A 215 0.49 16.47 -1.07
N THR A 216 0.07 17.73 -0.94
CA THR A 216 -0.56 18.48 -2.04
C THR A 216 0.41 18.45 -3.21
N GLY A 217 -0.06 18.07 -4.40
CA GLY A 217 0.78 17.87 -5.58
C GLY A 217 1.95 18.85 -5.69
N GLY A 218 3.15 18.31 -5.81
CA GLY A 218 4.22 19.02 -6.50
C GLY A 218 3.84 19.12 -7.97
N GLU A 219 2.93 20.02 -8.29
CA GLU A 219 2.99 20.74 -9.56
C GLU A 219 3.81 22.00 -9.27
N GLY A 220 5.04 21.99 -9.79
CA GLY A 220 6.07 23.02 -9.63
C GLY A 220 7.41 22.46 -10.09
#